data_AF-A0A952V8H7-F1
#
_entry.id   AF-A0A952V8H7-F1
#
_cell.length_a   1.000
_cell.length_b   1.000
_cell.length_c   1.000
_cell.angle_alpha   90.00
_cell.angle_beta   90.00
_cell.angle_gamma   90.00
#
_symmetry.space_group_name_H-M   'P 1'
#
loop_
_entity.id
_entity.type
_entity.pdbx_description
1 polymer ?
#
loop_
_entity_poly.entity_id
_entity_poly.type
_entity_poly.pdbx_seq_one_letter_code
_entity_poly.pdbx_strand_id
1 'polypeptide(L)'
;MQQTSFNFTDTPTMAVRRKAMQRAYDAADEKFKEQYRALLMEFVESGKNFTGEDVQMAYKAQEYELPREWRAVGSIYSSLRRRGVIEIVGYETRCQGSPTAVYRKKRGKDSRP
;
A
#
# COMPACT_ATOMS: atom_id res chain seq x y z
N MET A 1 11.79 -39.57 -23.04
CA MET A 1 12.18 -38.38 -22.25
C MET A 1 11.01 -37.42 -22.29
N GLN A 2 10.27 -37.29 -21.19
CA GLN A 2 9.06 -36.45 -21.14
C GLN A 2 9.46 -35.00 -20.80
N GLN A 3 9.08 -34.05 -21.65
CA GLN A 3 9.25 -32.62 -21.39
C GLN A 3 8.26 -32.20 -20.30
N THR A 4 8.78 -31.79 -19.14
CA THR A 4 8.00 -31.16 -18.08
C THR A 4 7.68 -29.73 -18.50
N SER A 5 6.48 -29.52 -19.04
CA SER A 5 5.95 -28.18 -19.29
C SER A 5 5.69 -27.48 -17.94
N PHE A 6 6.56 -26.53 -17.59
CA PHE A 6 6.39 -25.68 -16.42
C PHE A 6 5.32 -24.63 -16.74
N ASN A 7 4.07 -24.86 -16.31
CA ASN A 7 2.96 -23.94 -16.56
C ASN A 7 3.13 -22.64 -15.75
N PHE A 8 3.56 -21.58 -16.44
CA PHE A 8 3.67 -20.21 -15.95
C PHE A 8 2.30 -19.51 -15.91
N THR A 9 1.31 -20.05 -15.18
CA THR A 9 -0.02 -19.41 -15.08
C THR A 9 -0.65 -19.57 -13.70
N ASP A 10 0.01 -19.06 -12.66
CA ASP A 10 -0.69 -18.77 -11.40
C ASP A 10 -0.47 -17.31 -11.02
N THR A 11 -1.00 -16.42 -11.86
CA THR A 11 -1.16 -15.02 -11.45
C THR A 11 -2.47 -14.95 -10.67
N PRO A 12 -2.46 -14.82 -9.33
CA PRO A 12 -3.69 -14.79 -8.57
C PRO A 12 -4.57 -13.65 -9.07
N THR A 13 -5.83 -13.97 -9.35
CA THR A 13 -6.80 -12.96 -9.81
C THR A 13 -6.84 -11.80 -8.82
N MET A 14 -7.22 -10.61 -9.27
CA MET A 14 -7.31 -9.42 -8.42
C MET A 14 -8.20 -9.65 -7.18
N ALA A 15 -9.21 -10.52 -7.30
CA ALA A 15 -10.06 -10.94 -6.19
C ALA A 15 -9.30 -11.76 -5.13
N VAL A 16 -8.48 -12.72 -5.55
CA VAL A 16 -7.62 -13.52 -4.65
C VAL A 16 -6.61 -12.62 -3.94
N ARG A 17 -5.98 -11.70 -4.67
CA ARG A 17 -5.05 -10.70 -4.11
C ARG A 17 -5.73 -9.83 -3.05
N ARG A 18 -6.93 -9.30 -3.35
CA ARG A 18 -7.70 -8.49 -2.39
C ARG A 18 -8.08 -9.29 -1.15
N LYS A 19 -8.50 -10.55 -1.31
CA LYS A 19 -8.85 -11.43 -0.18
C LYS A 19 -7.64 -11.74 0.71
N ALA A 20 -6.47 -11.96 0.13
CA ALA A 20 -5.23 -12.15 0.87
C ALA A 20 -4.82 -10.87 1.63
N MET A 21 -4.93 -9.69 1.02
CA MET A 21 -4.68 -8.40 1.68
C MET A 21 -5.64 -8.15 2.84
N GLN A 22 -6.92 -8.48 2.66
CA GLN A 22 -7.92 -8.32 3.72
C GLN A 22 -7.62 -9.26 4.90
N ARG A 23 -7.33 -10.54 4.65
CA ARG A 23 -6.94 -11.48 5.71
C ARG A 23 -5.69 -11.04 6.47
N ALA A 24 -4.68 -10.56 5.76
CA ALA A 24 -3.48 -10.00 6.36
C ALA A 24 -3.79 -8.78 7.23
N TYR A 25 -4.72 -7.92 6.78
CA TYR A 25 -5.21 -6.80 7.57
C TYR A 25 -5.97 -7.27 8.81
N ASP A 26 -6.92 -8.20 8.68
CA ASP A 26 -7.71 -8.69 9.80
C ASP A 26 -6.82 -9.33 10.88
N ALA A 27 -5.77 -10.06 10.46
CA ALA A 27 -4.79 -10.69 11.34
C ALA A 27 -3.68 -9.74 11.84
N ALA A 28 -3.57 -8.52 11.32
CA ALA A 28 -2.59 -7.56 11.78
C ALA A 28 -3.01 -6.95 13.13
N ASP A 29 -2.01 -6.66 13.96
CA ASP A 29 -2.20 -6.02 15.26
C ASP A 29 -2.91 -4.66 15.11
N GLU A 30 -3.81 -4.33 16.04
CA GLU A 30 -4.54 -3.05 16.02
C GLU A 30 -3.59 -1.86 16.16
N LYS A 31 -2.57 -1.97 17.02
CA LYS A 31 -1.54 -0.95 17.21
C LYS A 31 -0.78 -0.68 15.92
N PHE A 32 -0.42 -1.73 15.17
CA PHE A 32 0.20 -1.58 13.84
C PHE A 32 -0.73 -0.81 12.89
N LYS A 33 -2.02 -1.17 12.83
CA LYS A 33 -2.98 -0.51 11.93
C LYS A 33 -3.11 0.98 12.25
N GLU A 34 -3.17 1.33 13.54
CA GLU A 34 -3.29 2.70 14.01
C GLU A 34 -2.03 3.51 13.73
N GLN A 35 -0.86 3.01 14.16
CA GLN A 35 0.43 3.67 13.95
C GLN A 35 0.74 3.86 12.47
N TYR A 36 0.56 2.81 11.66
CA TYR A 36 0.84 2.89 10.24
C TYR A 36 -0.12 3.85 9.53
N ARG A 37 -1.40 3.88 9.94
CA ARG A 37 -2.39 4.81 9.39
C ARG A 37 -2.10 6.25 9.81
N ALA A 38 -1.70 6.50 11.06
CA ALA A 38 -1.32 7.82 11.53
C ALA A 38 -0.13 8.37 10.74
N LEU A 39 0.94 7.58 10.61
CA LEU A 39 2.11 7.94 9.81
C LEU A 39 1.73 8.22 8.36
N LEU A 40 0.90 7.36 7.75
CA LEU A 40 0.42 7.59 6.39
C LEU A 40 -0.37 8.89 6.26
N MET A 41 -1.15 9.28 7.27
CA MET A 41 -1.85 10.56 7.27
C MET A 41 -0.90 11.75 7.36
N GLU A 42 0.21 11.67 8.11
CA GLU A 42 1.24 12.73 8.13
C GLU A 42 1.84 12.95 6.73
N PHE A 43 2.12 11.86 6.00
CA PHE A 43 2.58 11.95 4.61
C PHE A 43 1.52 12.60 3.70
N VAL A 44 0.24 12.29 3.90
CA VAL A 44 -0.86 12.94 3.17
C VAL A 44 -0.93 14.43 3.48
N GLU A 45 -0.79 14.82 4.75
CA GLU A 45 -0.85 16.21 5.19
C GLU A 45 0.36 17.03 4.73
N SER A 46 1.52 16.40 4.54
CA SER A 46 2.71 17.04 3.97
C SER A 46 2.48 17.64 2.58
N GLY A 47 1.45 17.17 1.85
CA GLY A 47 1.11 17.62 0.50
C GLY A 47 2.10 17.19 -0.59
N LYS A 48 3.17 16.48 -0.22
CA LYS A 48 4.17 15.95 -1.14
C LYS A 48 3.71 14.65 -1.78
N ASN A 49 4.32 14.31 -2.91
CA ASN A 49 4.21 12.97 -3.46
C ASN A 49 5.02 12.01 -2.59
N PHE A 50 4.49 10.82 -2.36
CA PHE A 50 5.16 9.78 -1.58
C PHE A 50 4.82 8.40 -2.12
N THR A 51 5.70 7.44 -1.86
CA THR A 51 5.52 6.05 -2.23
C THR A 51 5.15 5.20 -1.01
N GLY A 52 4.67 3.98 -1.26
CA GLY A 52 4.48 3.01 -0.17
C GLY A 52 5.77 2.66 0.57
N GLU A 53 6.92 2.80 -0.08
CA GLU A 53 8.23 2.52 0.49
C GLU A 53 8.69 3.63 1.45
N ASP A 54 8.45 4.89 1.11
CA ASP A 54 8.78 6.03 2.00
C ASP A 54 8.09 5.89 3.35
N VAL A 55 6.81 5.52 3.35
CA VAL A 55 6.03 5.31 4.58
C VAL A 55 6.51 4.07 5.33
N GLN A 56 6.88 2.98 4.63
CA GLN A 56 7.47 1.81 5.28
C GLN A 56 8.84 2.11 5.90
N MET A 57 9.68 2.89 5.22
CA MET A 57 10.97 3.33 5.74
C MET A 57 10.80 4.20 6.97
N ALA A 58 9.89 5.18 6.92
CA ALA A 58 9.57 6.02 8.07
C ALA A 58 9.03 5.19 9.25
N TYR A 59 8.17 4.19 8.98
CA TYR A 59 7.66 3.29 10.02
C TYR A 59 8.78 2.49 10.69
N LYS A 60 9.74 1.98 9.91
CA LYS A 60 10.92 1.26 10.43
C LYS A 60 11.86 2.18 11.21
N ALA A 61 12.02 3.42 10.76
CA ALA A 61 12.87 4.42 11.43
C ALA A 61 12.33 4.84 12.81
N GLN A 62 11.03 4.68 13.04
CA GLN A 62 10.40 4.88 14.35
C GLN A 62 10.55 3.68 15.31
N GLU A 63 11.29 2.63 14.89
CA GLU A 63 11.51 1.40 15.66
C GLU A 63 10.21 0.70 16.11
N TYR A 64 9.13 0.91 15.36
CA TYR A 64 7.85 0.27 15.63
C TYR A 64 7.89 -1.23 15.33
N GLU A 65 7.03 -1.98 16.01
CA GLU A 65 6.88 -3.41 15.78
C GLU A 65 6.42 -3.67 14.34
N LEU A 66 7.18 -4.51 13.64
CA LEU A 66 6.94 -4.80 12.23
C LEU A 66 5.77 -5.76 12.09
N PRO A 67 4.86 -5.51 11.13
CA PRO A 67 3.76 -6.44 10.89
C PRO A 67 4.31 -7.77 10.40
N ARG A 68 3.64 -8.87 10.80
CA ARG A 68 3.93 -10.21 10.26
C ARG A 68 3.82 -10.25 8.73
N GLU A 69 2.88 -9.50 8.17
CA GLU A 69 2.70 -9.37 6.71
C GLU A 69 2.47 -7.92 6.29
N TRP A 70 3.38 -7.39 5.49
CA TRP A 70 3.22 -6.07 4.83
C TRP A 70 2.03 -6.01 3.86
N ARG A 71 1.41 -7.16 3.52
CA ARG A 71 0.18 -7.21 2.71
C ARG A 71 -0.98 -6.46 3.35
N ALA A 72 -1.01 -6.35 4.69
CA ALA A 72 -2.01 -5.57 5.43
C ALA A 72 -2.01 -4.09 5.03
N VAL A 73 -0.84 -3.54 4.70
CA VAL A 73 -0.68 -2.16 4.24
C VAL A 73 -1.49 -1.90 2.96
N GLY A 74 -1.54 -2.86 2.04
CA GLY A 74 -2.31 -2.73 0.81
C GLY A 74 -3.80 -2.45 1.05
N SER A 75 -4.37 -3.01 2.12
CA SER A 75 -5.75 -2.74 2.55
C SER A 75 -5.92 -1.32 3.09
N ILE A 76 -4.94 -0.80 3.84
CA ILE A 76 -4.95 0.58 4.38
C ILE A 76 -4.96 1.60 3.23
N TYR A 77 -4.02 1.47 2.28
CA TYR A 77 -3.96 2.34 1.10
C TYR A 77 -5.24 2.23 0.25
N SER A 78 -5.74 1.01 0.05
CA SER A 78 -7.00 0.79 -0.68
C SER A 78 -8.18 1.49 -0.01
N SER A 79 -8.27 1.45 1.32
CA SER A 79 -9.31 2.13 2.10
C SER A 79 -9.23 3.65 1.96
N LEU A 80 -8.04 4.24 2.14
CA LEU A 80 -7.85 5.69 2.00
C LEU A 80 -8.12 6.20 0.59
N ARG A 81 -7.76 5.43 -0.43
CA ARG A 81 -8.06 5.77 -1.83
C ARG A 81 -9.56 5.71 -2.11
N ARG A 82 -10.28 4.70 -1.60
CA ARG A 82 -11.75 4.62 -1.72
C ARG A 82 -12.45 5.78 -1.02
N ARG A 83 -11.94 6.20 0.14
CA ARG A 83 -12.43 7.38 0.87
C ARG A 83 -12.05 8.72 0.23
N GLY A 84 -11.26 8.70 -0.84
CA GLY A 84 -10.84 9.91 -1.54
C GLY A 84 -9.83 10.76 -0.75
N VAL A 85 -9.08 10.16 0.18
CA VAL A 85 -8.01 10.84 0.92
C VAL A 85 -6.75 10.95 0.07
N ILE A 86 -6.45 9.88 -0.68
CA ILE A 86 -5.26 9.78 -1.55
C ILE A 86 -5.64 9.39 -2.97
N GLU A 87 -4.80 9.78 -3.92
CA GLU A 87 -4.86 9.38 -5.32
C GLU A 87 -3.49 8.88 -5.80
N ILE A 88 -3.49 8.03 -6.83
CA ILE A 88 -2.26 7.60 -7.50
C ILE A 88 -2.00 8.62 -8.61
N VAL A 89 -0.83 9.27 -8.56
CA VAL A 89 -0.43 10.30 -9.53
C VAL A 89 0.54 9.78 -10.58
N GLY A 90 1.12 8.61 -10.35
CA GLY A 90 2.06 7.97 -11.27
C GLY A 90 2.59 6.65 -10.74
N TYR A 91 3.52 6.08 -11.49
CA TYR A 91 4.29 4.91 -11.08
C TYR A 91 5.76 5.20 -11.29
N GLU A 92 6.58 4.86 -10.30
CA GLU A 92 8.04 4.96 -10.37
C GLU A 92 8.65 3.57 -10.44
N THR A 93 9.65 3.41 -11.29
CA THR A 93 10.37 2.15 -11.47
C THR A 93 11.42 2.00 -10.39
N ARG A 94 11.33 0.94 -9.58
CA ARG A 94 12.38 0.64 -8.59
C ARG A 94 13.66 0.15 -9.26
N CYS A 95 14.77 0.11 -8.51
CA CYS A 95 16.05 -0.45 -8.95
C CYS A 95 15.97 -1.90 -9.50
N GLN A 96 14.87 -2.63 -9.25
CA GLN A 96 14.61 -3.98 -9.79
C GLN A 96 13.51 -4.00 -10.88
N GLY A 97 13.15 -2.87 -11.48
CA GLY A 97 12.17 -2.80 -12.56
C GLY A 97 10.70 -2.92 -12.14
N SER A 98 10.42 -3.20 -10.86
CA SER A 98 9.03 -3.30 -10.37
C SER A 98 8.42 -1.91 -10.19
N PRO A 99 7.25 -1.63 -10.79
CA PRO A 99 6.59 -0.33 -10.64
C PRO A 99 6.02 -0.16 -9.23
N THR A 100 6.33 0.96 -8.58
CA THR A 100 5.74 1.38 -7.30
C THR A 100 4.77 2.52 -7.55
N ALA A 101 3.60 2.48 -6.92
CA ALA A 101 2.64 3.57 -7.05
C ALA A 101 3.13 4.80 -6.28
N VAL A 102 3.05 5.96 -6.93
CA VAL A 102 3.25 7.28 -6.32
C VAL A 102 1.90 7.82 -5.91
N TYR A 103 1.77 8.15 -4.63
CA TYR A 103 0.56 8.66 -4.01
C TYR A 103 0.68 10.15 -3.70
N ARG A 104 -0.46 10.83 -3.69
CA ARG A 104 -0.60 12.21 -3.21
C ARG A 104 -1.94 12.37 -2.51
N LYS A 105 -2.05 13.36 -1.62
CA LYS A 105 -3.34 13.84 -1.12
C LYS A 105 -4.25 14.20 -2.31
N LYS A 106 -5.43 13.60 -2.34
CA LYS A 106 -6.45 13.98 -3.32
C LYS A 106 -7.00 15.35 -2.91
N ARG A 107 -6.92 16.34 -3.79
CA ARG A 107 -7.54 17.65 -3.53
C ARG A 107 -9.06 17.43 -3.45
N GLY A 108 -9.64 17.73 -2.29
CA GLY A 108 -11.09 17.62 -2.11
C GLY A 108 -11.83 18.48 -3.13
N LYS A 109 -13.02 18.04 -3.54
CA LYS A 109 -14.04 18.89 -4.18
C LYS A 109 -14.60 19.90 -3.15
N ASP A 110 -13.74 20.66 -2.48
CA ASP A 110 -14.13 21.56 -1.39
C ASP A 110 -13.56 22.97 -1.55
N SER A 111 -13.50 23.44 -2.80
CA SER A 111 -13.26 24.85 -3.11
C SER A 111 -13.84 25.18 -4.49
N ARG A 112 -15.17 25.31 -4.57
CA ARG A 112 -15.77 26.28 -5.47
C ARG A 112 -16.55 27.26 -4.57
N PRO A 113 -16.25 28.58 -4.66
CA PRO A 113 -17.03 29.60 -3.96
C PRO A 113 -18.48 29.61 -4.44
#